data_AF-A0A317VMV2-F1
#
_entry.id   AF-A0A317VMV2-F1
#
_cell.length_a   1.000
_cell.length_b   1.000
_cell.length_c   1.000
_cell.angle_alpha   90.00
_cell.angle_beta   90.00
_cell.angle_gamma   90.00
#
_symmetry.space_group_name_H-M   'P 1'
#
loop_
_entity.id
_entity.type
_entity.pdbx_description
1 polymer ?
#
loop_
_entity_poly.entity_id
_entity_poly.type
_entity_poly.pdbx_seq_one_letter_code
_entity_poly.pdbx_strand_id
1 'polypeptide(L)'
;MRSSRLHLAFAAVVAARSSLSNCTNPAVRIEWSSLDSSEQIAYLDAERCLWDLPAETHLSNVTDRYTDPVAVHQSLTDYVHGDGVFLPWHRYFVHAHKTLLRKHCNYTGPIPT
;
A
#
# COMPACT_ATOMS: atom_id res chain seq x y z
N MET A 1 -29.19 -8.48 58.22
CA MET A 1 -29.66 -8.79 56.84
C MET A 1 -28.44 -8.70 55.91
N ARG A 2 -28.26 -9.68 55.03
CA ARG A 2 -27.02 -10.01 54.30
C ARG A 2 -26.55 -8.90 53.35
N SER A 3 -25.26 -8.52 53.46
CA SER A 3 -24.53 -7.74 52.46
C SER A 3 -24.13 -8.66 51.29
N SER A 4 -24.55 -8.33 50.07
CA SER A 4 -24.22 -9.06 48.85
C SER A 4 -23.03 -8.40 48.17
N ARG A 5 -21.90 -9.11 48.08
CA ARG A 5 -20.74 -8.68 47.28
C ARG A 5 -20.92 -9.21 45.86
N LEU A 6 -21.18 -8.32 44.90
CA LEU A 6 -21.07 -8.68 43.48
C LEU A 6 -19.59 -8.88 43.14
N HIS A 7 -19.22 -10.11 42.82
CA HIS A 7 -17.92 -10.41 42.24
C HIS A 7 -18.02 -10.20 40.71
N LEU A 8 -17.46 -9.11 40.20
CA LEU A 8 -17.20 -8.99 38.76
C LEU A 8 -16.11 -10.00 38.39
N ALA A 9 -16.48 -11.05 37.67
CA ALA A 9 -15.51 -11.93 37.04
C ALA A 9 -14.89 -11.20 35.83
N PHE A 10 -13.62 -10.84 35.94
CA PHE A 10 -12.83 -10.41 34.78
C PHE A 10 -12.55 -11.65 33.91
N ALA A 11 -13.21 -11.76 32.76
CA ALA A 11 -12.81 -12.71 31.73
C ALA A 11 -11.48 -12.26 31.14
N ALA A 12 -10.41 -13.03 31.34
CA ALA A 12 -9.14 -12.79 30.67
C ALA A 12 -9.31 -13.13 29.18
N VAL A 13 -9.28 -12.12 28.32
CA VAL A 13 -9.20 -12.32 26.87
C VAL A 13 -7.79 -12.85 26.57
N VAL A 14 -7.68 -14.15 26.36
CA VAL A 14 -6.44 -14.76 25.85
C VAL A 14 -6.31 -14.35 24.39
N ALA A 15 -5.50 -13.33 24.12
CA ALA A 15 -5.14 -12.96 22.76
C ALA A 15 -4.39 -14.14 22.13
N ALA A 16 -5.02 -14.80 21.15
CA ALA A 16 -4.35 -15.78 20.33
C ALA A 16 -3.17 -15.08 19.64
N ARG A 17 -1.94 -15.53 19.92
CA ARG A 17 -0.76 -15.11 19.16
C ARG A 17 -0.92 -15.68 17.75
N SER A 18 -1.39 -14.86 16.83
CA SER A 18 -1.25 -15.16 15.41
C SER A 18 0.23 -15.38 15.15
N SER A 19 0.59 -16.58 14.70
CA SER A 19 1.92 -16.83 14.14
C SER A 19 2.03 -15.94 12.91
N LEU A 20 2.69 -14.80 13.03
CA LEU A 20 3.06 -13.99 11.88
C LEU A 20 3.85 -14.90 10.94
N SER A 21 3.37 -15.07 9.71
CA SER A 21 4.16 -15.76 8.70
C SER A 21 5.46 -14.98 8.51
N ASN A 22 6.59 -15.68 8.53
CA ASN A 22 7.87 -15.04 8.29
C ASN A 22 7.91 -14.56 6.84
N CYS A 23 8.39 -13.34 6.63
CA CYS A 23 8.70 -12.82 5.29
C CYS A 23 9.98 -13.50 4.80
N THR A 24 9.85 -14.64 4.11
CA THR A 24 10.99 -15.47 3.67
C THR A 24 11.56 -15.08 2.32
N ASN A 25 10.83 -14.29 1.53
CA ASN A 25 11.27 -13.79 0.23
C ASN A 25 10.85 -12.32 0.04
N PRO A 26 11.51 -11.37 0.72
CA PRO A 26 11.19 -9.96 0.57
C PRO A 26 11.53 -9.48 -0.84
N ALA A 27 10.67 -8.63 -1.41
CA ALA A 27 10.97 -8.02 -2.70
C ALA A 27 12.17 -7.08 -2.60
N VAL A 28 13.10 -7.20 -3.54
CA VAL A 28 14.25 -6.29 -3.67
C VAL A 28 13.83 -5.10 -4.53
N ARG A 29 14.16 -3.89 -4.08
CA ARG A 29 14.07 -2.67 -4.89
C ARG A 29 15.46 -2.31 -5.38
N ILE A 30 15.56 -1.85 -6.61
CA ILE A 30 16.82 -1.57 -7.30
C ILE A 30 16.84 -0.08 -7.64
N GLU A 31 17.99 0.56 -7.52
CA GLU A 31 18.13 1.97 -7.93
C GLU A 31 17.97 2.08 -9.46
N TRP A 32 17.31 3.13 -9.94
CA TRP A 32 16.93 3.27 -11.36
C TRP A 32 18.10 3.11 -12.34
N SER A 33 19.23 3.77 -12.08
CA SER A 33 20.43 3.70 -12.94
C SER A 33 21.11 2.32 -12.94
N SER A 34 20.78 1.48 -11.97
CA SER A 34 21.26 0.10 -11.84
C SER A 34 20.40 -0.90 -12.61
N LEU A 35 19.24 -0.49 -13.12
CA LEU A 35 18.40 -1.29 -14.02
C LEU A 35 19.01 -1.34 -15.41
N ASP A 36 18.91 -2.50 -16.07
CA ASP A 36 19.22 -2.56 -17.50
C ASP A 36 18.16 -1.85 -18.35
N SER A 37 18.48 -1.55 -19.61
CA SER A 37 17.57 -0.81 -20.48
C SER A 37 16.23 -1.51 -20.69
N SER A 38 16.20 -2.84 -20.69
CA SER A 38 14.97 -3.62 -20.85
C SER A 38 14.10 -3.56 -19.59
N GLU A 39 14.70 -3.57 -18.40
CA GLU A 39 13.99 -3.39 -17.13
C GLU A 39 13.40 -1.98 -17.00
N GLN A 40 14.16 -0.94 -17.42
CA GLN A 40 13.67 0.44 -17.45
C GLN A 40 12.47 0.58 -18.40
N ILE A 41 12.59 0.05 -19.63
CA ILE A 41 11.48 0.06 -20.60
C ILE A 41 10.27 -0.68 -20.05
N ALA A 42 10.46 -1.88 -19.48
CA ALA A 42 9.36 -2.65 -18.91
C ALA A 42 8.65 -1.94 -17.75
N TYR A 43 9.38 -1.14 -16.96
CA TYR A 43 8.78 -0.30 -15.92
C TYR A 43 7.94 0.82 -16.52
N LEU A 44 8.48 1.54 -17.51
CA LEU A 44 7.78 2.64 -18.19
C LEU A 44 6.53 2.16 -18.94
N ASP A 45 6.60 1.00 -19.60
CA ASP A 45 5.46 0.37 -20.27
C ASP A 45 4.35 0.02 -19.26
N ALA A 46 4.71 -0.44 -18.06
CA ALA A 46 3.76 -0.73 -17.00
C ALA A 46 3.10 0.55 -16.43
N GLU A 47 3.86 1.63 -16.25
CA GLU A 47 3.31 2.95 -15.89
C GLU A 47 2.35 3.46 -16.97
N ARG A 48 2.76 3.36 -18.24
CA ARG A 48 1.92 3.77 -19.37
C ARG A 48 0.62 2.97 -19.43
N CYS A 49 0.68 1.67 -19.17
CA CYS A 49 -0.51 0.83 -19.07
C CYS A 49 -1.51 1.35 -18.01
N LEU A 50 -1.05 1.90 -16.87
CA LEU A 50 -1.96 2.50 -15.88
C LEU A 50 -2.66 3.77 -16.40
N TRP A 51 -2.02 4.55 -17.28
CA TRP A 51 -2.68 5.69 -17.96
C TRP A 51 -3.72 5.24 -19.00
N ASP A 52 -3.52 4.08 -19.62
CA ASP A 52 -4.42 3.59 -20.65
C ASP A 52 -5.61 2.77 -20.07
N LEU A 53 -5.53 2.38 -18.79
CA LEU A 53 -6.62 1.71 -18.08
C LEU A 53 -7.66 2.71 -17.56
N PRO A 54 -8.97 2.38 -17.64
CA PRO A 54 -9.99 3.24 -17.06
C PRO A 54 -9.83 3.33 -15.55
N ALA A 55 -10.18 4.51 -15.02
CA ALA A 55 -10.33 4.77 -13.60
C ALA A 55 -11.21 3.69 -12.94
N GLU A 56 -10.84 3.28 -11.73
CA GLU A 56 -11.61 2.33 -10.92
C GLU A 56 -12.42 3.02 -9.82
N THR A 57 -11.95 4.16 -9.32
CA THR A 57 -12.65 4.88 -8.27
C THR A 57 -13.71 5.84 -8.83
N HIS A 58 -14.60 6.29 -7.96
CA HIS A 58 -15.56 7.35 -8.23
C HIS A 58 -15.11 8.71 -7.68
N LEU A 59 -13.80 8.88 -7.47
CA LEU A 59 -13.23 10.14 -7.01
C LEU A 59 -13.36 11.21 -8.10
N SER A 60 -13.47 12.47 -7.68
CA SER A 60 -13.55 13.59 -8.61
C SER A 60 -12.23 13.78 -9.36
N ASN A 61 -12.31 14.18 -10.63
CA ASN A 61 -11.16 14.50 -11.50
C ASN A 61 -10.18 13.35 -11.74
N VAL A 62 -10.64 12.10 -11.68
CA VAL A 62 -9.87 10.93 -12.10
C VAL A 62 -10.26 10.52 -13.51
N THR A 63 -9.26 10.23 -14.36
CA THR A 63 -9.46 9.84 -15.76
C THR A 63 -9.02 8.42 -16.07
N ASP A 64 -8.10 7.88 -15.29
CA ASP A 64 -7.39 6.63 -15.56
C ASP A 64 -6.89 5.98 -14.25
N ARG A 65 -6.40 4.74 -14.35
CA ARG A 65 -5.96 3.98 -13.16
C ARG A 65 -4.78 4.62 -12.44
N TYR A 66 -3.96 5.41 -13.13
CA TYR A 66 -2.85 6.14 -12.51
C TYR A 66 -3.33 7.34 -11.69
N THR A 67 -4.36 8.05 -12.16
CA THR A 67 -4.91 9.21 -11.46
C THR A 67 -5.75 8.85 -10.24
N ASP A 68 -6.23 7.60 -10.12
CA ASP A 68 -6.92 7.08 -8.93
C ASP A 68 -6.11 7.31 -7.63
N PRO A 69 -4.88 6.76 -7.47
CA PRO A 69 -4.07 6.99 -6.28
C PRO A 69 -3.61 8.45 -6.13
N VAL A 70 -3.48 9.21 -7.23
CA VAL A 70 -3.15 10.64 -7.17
C VAL A 70 -4.27 11.42 -6.48
N ALA A 71 -5.54 11.16 -6.83
CA ALA A 71 -6.68 11.80 -6.17
C ALA A 71 -6.77 11.45 -4.67
N VAL A 72 -6.42 10.20 -4.30
CA VAL A 72 -6.31 9.81 -2.89
C VAL A 72 -5.23 10.62 -2.18
N HIS A 73 -4.01 10.70 -2.74
CA HIS A 73 -2.90 11.48 -2.18
C HIS A 73 -3.26 12.96 -2.01
N GLN A 74 -3.90 13.54 -3.02
CA GLN A 74 -4.36 14.93 -3.00
C GLN A 74 -5.41 15.15 -1.90
N SER A 75 -6.42 14.28 -1.76
CA SER A 75 -7.48 14.44 -0.75
C SER A 75 -7.00 14.27 0.69
N LEU A 76 -5.88 13.57 0.89
CA LEU A 76 -5.32 13.27 2.21
C LEU A 76 -4.06 14.08 2.54
N THR A 77 -3.64 15.02 1.69
CA THR A 77 -2.35 15.73 1.82
C THR A 77 -2.11 16.29 3.23
N ASP A 78 -3.09 16.95 3.83
CA ASP A 78 -2.96 17.57 5.16
C ASP A 78 -2.84 16.56 6.32
N TYR A 79 -3.14 15.29 6.07
CA TYR A 79 -3.16 14.20 7.06
C TYR A 79 -2.06 13.18 6.86
N VAL A 80 -1.20 13.38 5.85
CA VAL A 80 -0.15 12.42 5.49
C VAL A 80 1.22 13.09 5.33
N HIS A 81 1.34 14.39 5.62
CA HIS A 81 2.60 15.15 5.57
C HIS A 81 2.82 15.95 6.86
N GLY A 82 4.08 16.02 7.30
CA GLY A 82 4.45 16.80 8.49
C GLY A 82 4.02 16.18 9.82
N ASP A 83 3.55 14.93 9.81
CA ASP A 83 3.06 14.21 10.98
C ASP A 83 3.74 12.82 11.15
N GLY A 84 3.33 12.08 12.17
CA GLY A 84 3.87 10.74 12.46
C GLY A 84 3.44 9.64 11.48
N VAL A 85 2.42 9.87 10.64
CA VAL A 85 1.96 8.87 9.67
C VAL A 85 2.63 9.02 8.30
N PHE A 86 3.34 10.12 8.06
CA PHE A 86 4.07 10.38 6.80
C PHE A 86 4.82 9.17 6.25
N LEU A 87 5.79 8.62 7.02
CA LEU A 87 6.62 7.51 6.57
C LEU A 87 5.84 6.20 6.34
N PRO A 88 5.00 5.71 7.29
CA PRO A 88 4.25 4.47 7.05
C PRO A 88 3.19 4.62 5.95
N TRP A 89 2.53 5.77 5.83
CA TRP A 89 1.53 6.01 4.79
C TRP A 89 2.18 6.00 3.39
N HIS A 90 3.29 6.73 3.20
CA HIS A 90 3.98 6.75 1.91
C HIS A 90 4.62 5.41 1.55
N ARG A 91 5.11 4.65 2.55
CA ARG A 91 5.58 3.26 2.33
C ARG A 91 4.45 2.38 1.81
N TYR A 92 3.25 2.49 2.38
CA TYR A 92 2.08 1.76 1.92
C TYR A 92 1.61 2.24 0.54
N PHE A 93 1.64 3.54 0.29
CA PHE A 93 1.27 4.14 -1.01
C PHE A 93 2.13 3.60 -2.15
N VAL A 94 3.46 3.55 -1.99
CA VAL A 94 4.37 2.94 -2.97
C VAL A 94 4.13 1.43 -3.12
N HIS A 95 3.77 0.73 -2.03
CA HIS A 95 3.41 -0.68 -2.10
C HIS A 95 2.09 -0.90 -2.88
N ALA A 96 1.12 -0.02 -2.72
CA ALA A 96 -0.13 -0.04 -3.48
C ALA A 96 0.14 0.22 -4.96
N HIS A 97 0.97 1.21 -5.29
CA HIS A 97 1.41 1.48 -6.68
C HIS A 97 2.07 0.27 -7.34
N LYS A 98 3.04 -0.35 -6.65
CA LYS A 98 3.63 -1.64 -7.07
C LYS A 98 2.54 -2.69 -7.33
N THR A 99 1.54 -2.77 -6.46
CA THR A 99 0.47 -3.75 -6.60
C THR A 99 -0.37 -3.49 -7.85
N LEU A 100 -0.64 -2.22 -8.19
CA LEU A 100 -1.35 -1.85 -9.42
C LEU A 100 -0.56 -2.28 -10.67
N LEU A 101 0.73 -1.93 -10.74
CA LEU A 101 1.62 -2.33 -11.84
C LEU A 101 1.62 -3.85 -12.05
N ARG A 102 1.66 -4.62 -10.95
CA ARG A 102 1.70 -6.09 -11.00
C ARG A 102 0.35 -6.72 -11.37
N LYS A 103 -0.75 -6.23 -10.79
CA LYS A 103 -2.08 -6.83 -10.96
C LYS A 103 -2.74 -6.46 -12.28
N HIS A 104 -2.56 -5.22 -12.73
CA HIS A 104 -3.29 -4.69 -13.89
C HIS A 104 -2.43 -4.55 -15.14
N CYS A 105 -1.10 -4.46 -14.97
CA CYS A 105 -0.16 -4.26 -16.07
C CYS A 105 0.90 -5.38 -16.17
N ASN A 106 0.71 -6.50 -15.45
CA ASN A 106 1.59 -7.67 -15.48
C ASN A 106 3.08 -7.37 -15.26
N TYR A 107 3.41 -6.27 -14.58
CA TYR A 107 4.80 -5.92 -14.31
C TYR A 107 5.44 -6.98 -13.40
N THR A 108 6.59 -7.53 -13.77
CA THR A 108 7.28 -8.55 -12.96
C THR A 108 8.59 -8.06 -12.37
N GLY A 109 9.19 -7.02 -12.96
CA GLY A 109 10.49 -6.48 -12.62
C GLY A 109 10.60 -5.81 -11.23
N PRO A 110 11.83 -5.40 -10.84
CA PRO A 110 12.09 -4.71 -9.57
C PRO A 110 11.43 -3.32 -9.54
N ILE A 111 10.91 -2.89 -8.40
CA ILE A 111 10.42 -1.51 -8.26
C ILE A 111 11.62 -0.58 -8.09
N PRO A 112 11.80 0.45 -8.94
CA PRO A 112 12.90 1.39 -8.81
C PRO A 112 12.82 2.21 -7.51
N THR A 113 13.97 2.60 -6.95
CA THR A 113 14.12 3.55 -5.83
C THR A 113 14.79 4.82 -6.26
#